data_AF-A0A2W4LUR3-F1
#
_entry.id   AF-A0A2W4LUR3-F1
#
_cell.length_a   1.000
_cell.length_b   1.000
_cell.length_c   1.000
_cell.angle_alpha   90.00
_cell.angle_beta   90.00
_cell.angle_gamma   90.00
#
_symmetry.space_group_name_H-M   'P 1'
#
loop_
_entity.id
_entity.type
_entity.pdbx_description
1 polymer ?
#
loop_
_entity_poly.entity_id
_entity_poly.type
_entity_poly.pdbx_seq_one_letter_code
_entity_poly.pdbx_strand_id
1 'polypeptide(L)'
;GDPHAQEVMRLAQVLLWLAACYQLFDGMHLGSVFCLRGAGDVRVPAVFVVGLSWFGFVPLTYMLTFGPGEGWFDLPVQMGWGATGGWIAAVIYVFALGIAVNLRWRSGAWRRIKVR
;
A
#
# COMPACT_ATOMS: atom_id res chain seq x y z
N GLY A 1 9.73 -31.68 -19.96
CA GLY A 1 8.98 -30.62 -19.26
C GLY A 1 9.99 -29.70 -18.62
N ASP A 2 9.79 -28.39 -18.72
CA ASP A 2 10.71 -27.40 -18.14
C ASP A 2 10.81 -27.60 -16.61
N PRO A 3 12.02 -27.87 -16.06
CA PRO A 3 12.22 -28.09 -14.62
C PRO A 3 11.74 -26.91 -13.75
N HIS A 4 11.71 -25.70 -14.30
CA HIS A 4 11.34 -24.49 -13.57
C HIS A 4 9.83 -24.24 -13.53
N ALA A 5 9.03 -24.97 -14.33
CA ALA A 5 7.59 -24.75 -14.40
C ALA A 5 6.90 -24.95 -13.04
N GLN A 6 7.33 -25.95 -12.26
CA GLN A 6 6.75 -26.23 -10.94
C GLN A 6 7.08 -25.13 -9.92
N GLU A 7 8.30 -24.59 -9.96
CA GLU A 7 8.73 -23.49 -9.08
C GLU A 7 7.98 -22.19 -9.40
N VAL A 8 7.83 -21.87 -10.69
CA VAL A 8 7.06 -20.71 -11.16
C VAL A 8 5.59 -20.84 -10.75
N MET A 9 4.98 -22.01 -10.91
CA MET A 9 3.59 -22.25 -10.51
C MET A 9 3.39 -22.06 -9.00
N ARG A 10 4.30 -22.57 -8.17
CA ARG A 10 4.23 -22.43 -6.71
C ARG A 10 4.35 -20.97 -6.28
N LEU A 11 5.27 -20.21 -6.90
CA LEU A 11 5.42 -18.78 -6.63
C LEU A 11 4.19 -17.99 -7.09
N ALA A 12 3.70 -18.26 -8.30
CA ALA A 12 2.50 -17.62 -8.84
C ALA A 12 1.27 -17.84 -7.95
N GLN A 13 1.12 -19.03 -7.36
CA GLN A 13 0.02 -19.32 -6.44
C GLN A 13 0.07 -18.44 -5.18
N VAL A 14 1.26 -18.24 -4.60
CA VAL A 14 1.44 -17.36 -3.43
C VAL A 14 1.15 -15.91 -3.79
N LEU A 15 1.66 -15.44 -4.93
CA LEU A 15 1.43 -14.09 -5.42
C LEU A 15 -0.04 -13.83 -5.76
N LEU A 16 -0.77 -14.83 -6.29
CA LEU A 16 -2.21 -14.72 -6.57
C LEU A 16 -3.03 -14.49 -5.30
N TRP A 17 -2.71 -15.18 -4.21
CA TRP A 17 -3.37 -14.96 -2.93
C TRP A 17 -3.10 -13.56 -2.38
N LEU A 18 -1.86 -13.10 -2.46
CA LEU A 18 -1.50 -11.72 -2.08
C LEU A 18 -2.23 -10.69 -2.96
N ALA A 19 -2.32 -10.94 -4.27
CA ALA A 19 -3.03 -10.08 -5.21
C ALA A 19 -4.54 -10.05 -4.93
N ALA A 20 -5.15 -11.18 -4.57
CA ALA A 20 -6.57 -11.23 -4.21
C ALA A 20 -6.88 -10.38 -2.97
N CYS A 21 -6.03 -10.46 -1.92
CA CYS A 21 -6.14 -9.59 -0.76
C CYS A 21 -5.93 -8.13 -1.14
N TYR A 22 -4.92 -7.82 -1.95
CA TYR A 22 -4.62 -6.48 -2.44
C TYR A 22 -5.83 -5.87 -3.18
N GLN A 23 -6.46 -6.62 -4.09
CA GLN A 23 -7.56 -6.16 -4.93
C GLN A 23 -8.76 -5.65 -4.12
N LEU A 24 -9.05 -6.29 -2.98
CA LEU A 24 -10.16 -5.91 -2.11
C LEU A 24 -9.96 -4.51 -1.52
N PHE A 25 -8.75 -4.24 -1.01
CA PHE A 25 -8.43 -2.94 -0.41
C PHE A 25 -8.21 -1.85 -1.46
N ASP A 26 -7.63 -2.21 -2.60
CA ASP A 26 -7.46 -1.28 -3.72
C ASP A 26 -8.81 -0.84 -4.30
N GLY A 27 -9.76 -1.77 -4.46
CA GLY A 27 -11.13 -1.44 -4.84
C GLY A 27 -11.84 -0.53 -3.83
N MET A 28 -11.69 -0.83 -2.53
CA MET A 28 -12.23 0.01 -1.46
C MET A 28 -11.62 1.42 -1.45
N HIS A 29 -10.31 1.52 -1.66
CA HIS A 29 -9.57 2.77 -1.78
C HIS A 29 -10.09 3.60 -2.95
N LEU A 30 -10.08 3.04 -4.16
CA LEU A 30 -10.50 3.72 -5.39
C LEU A 30 -11.95 4.20 -5.27
N GLY A 31 -12.87 3.34 -4.81
CA GLY A 31 -14.28 3.71 -4.62
C GLY A 31 -14.43 4.88 -3.65
N SER A 32 -13.75 4.82 -2.49
CA SER A 32 -13.84 5.88 -1.48
C SER A 32 -13.22 7.19 -1.98
N VAL A 33 -12.09 7.14 -2.71
CA VAL A 33 -11.48 8.33 -3.33
C VAL A 33 -12.41 8.94 -4.37
N PHE A 34 -13.02 8.14 -5.26
CA PHE A 34 -13.92 8.68 -6.27
C PHE A 34 -15.14 9.36 -5.64
N CYS A 35 -15.73 8.76 -4.61
CA CYS A 35 -16.83 9.38 -3.87
C CYS A 35 -16.41 10.69 -3.20
N LEU A 36 -15.23 10.74 -2.55
CA LEU A 36 -14.71 11.94 -1.91
C LEU A 36 -14.41 13.04 -2.95
N ARG A 37 -13.77 12.70 -4.06
CA ARG A 37 -13.48 13.64 -5.15
C ARG A 37 -14.77 14.19 -5.77
N GLY A 38 -15.78 13.34 -5.99
CA GLY A 38 -17.09 13.75 -6.48
C GLY A 38 -17.84 14.68 -5.51
N ALA A 39 -17.60 14.53 -4.21
CA ALA A 39 -18.11 15.42 -3.17
C ALA A 39 -17.29 16.71 -2.99
N GLY A 40 -16.22 16.92 -3.76
CA GLY A 40 -15.31 18.08 -3.67
C GLY A 40 -14.18 17.93 -2.65
N ASP A 41 -14.05 16.78 -1.99
CA ASP A 41 -12.98 16.47 -1.03
C ASP A 41 -11.76 15.84 -1.73
N VAL A 42 -10.93 16.69 -2.35
CA VAL A 42 -9.70 16.25 -3.03
C VAL A 42 -8.46 16.31 -2.14
N ARG A 43 -8.46 17.18 -1.13
CA ARG A 43 -7.26 17.48 -0.32
C ARG A 43 -6.95 16.36 0.65
N VAL A 44 -7.95 15.83 1.35
CA VAL A 44 -7.70 14.81 2.38
C VAL A 44 -7.18 13.50 1.78
N PRO A 45 -7.76 12.96 0.69
CA PRO A 45 -7.18 11.78 0.02
C PRO A 45 -5.75 12.01 -0.45
N ALA A 46 -5.43 13.19 -1.00
CA ALA A 46 -4.08 13.52 -1.46
C ALA A 46 -3.06 13.54 -0.29
N VAL A 47 -3.43 14.12 0.85
CA VAL A 47 -2.58 14.12 2.05
C VAL A 47 -2.32 12.70 2.56
N PHE A 48 -3.33 11.83 2.54
CA PHE A 48 -3.12 10.43 2.92
C PHE A 48 -2.16 9.70 1.98
N VAL A 49 -2.32 9.86 0.66
CA VAL A 49 -1.41 9.24 -0.32
C VAL A 49 0.03 9.70 -0.09
N VAL A 50 0.26 11.02 -0.02
CA VAL A 50 1.61 11.58 0.15
C VAL A 50 2.20 11.19 1.51
N GLY A 51 1.41 11.32 2.58
CA GLY A 51 1.85 11.02 3.94
C GLY A 51 2.18 9.55 4.14
N LEU A 52 1.29 8.63 3.73
CA LEU A 52 1.53 7.19 3.85
C LEU A 52 2.63 6.72 2.90
N SER A 53 2.78 7.33 1.71
CA SER A 53 3.89 6.99 0.81
C SER A 53 5.24 7.32 1.43
N TRP A 54 5.41 8.56 1.89
CA TRP A 54 6.70 9.05 2.36
C TRP A 54 7.07 8.57 3.76
N PHE A 55 6.11 8.51 4.69
CA PHE A 55 6.39 8.16 6.09
C PHE A 55 6.06 6.71 6.43
N GLY A 56 5.33 6.00 5.57
CA GLY A 56 4.99 4.59 5.75
C GLY A 56 5.71 3.71 4.74
N PHE A 57 5.31 3.80 3.48
CA PHE A 57 5.73 2.88 2.43
C PHE A 57 7.23 2.93 2.15
N VAL A 58 7.80 4.11 1.93
CA VAL A 58 9.23 4.26 1.59
C VAL A 58 10.15 3.75 2.72
N PRO A 59 9.97 4.17 4.00
CA PRO A 59 10.77 3.67 5.10
C PRO A 59 10.59 2.16 5.31
N LEU A 60 9.35 1.67 5.27
CA LEU A 60 9.06 0.26 5.49
C LEU A 60 9.66 -0.62 4.39
N THR A 61 9.56 -0.19 3.13
CA THR A 61 10.19 -0.87 1.99
C THR A 61 11.69 -0.95 2.20
N TYR A 62 12.31 0.17 2.57
CA TYR A 62 13.75 0.21 2.80
C TYR A 62 14.17 -0.74 3.94
N MET A 63 13.48 -0.69 5.09
CA MET A 63 13.76 -1.54 6.26
C MET A 63 13.60 -3.04 5.99
N LEU A 64 12.63 -3.41 5.16
CA LEU A 64 12.36 -4.82 4.84
C LEU A 64 13.22 -5.34 3.69
N THR A 65 13.58 -4.49 2.72
CA THR A 65 14.33 -4.89 1.53
C THR A 65 15.82 -5.00 1.80
N PHE A 66 16.44 -3.97 2.40
CA PHE A 66 17.89 -3.93 2.57
C PHE A 66 18.33 -4.65 3.84
N GLY A 67 19.41 -5.43 3.74
CA GLY A 67 20.11 -5.99 4.90
C GLY A 67 21.14 -5.01 5.49
N PRO A 68 21.68 -5.30 6.69
CA PRO A 68 22.70 -4.47 7.33
C PRO A 68 23.87 -4.14 6.39
N GLY A 69 24.06 -2.86 6.07
CA GLY A 69 25.14 -2.37 5.20
C GLY A 69 24.87 -2.45 3.69
N GLU A 70 23.70 -2.91 3.25
CA GLU A 70 23.31 -2.91 1.83
C GLU A 70 22.61 -1.62 1.38
N GLY A 71 22.05 -0.89 2.34
CA GLY A 71 21.33 0.34 2.09
C GLY A 71 22.19 1.60 2.27
N TRP A 72 21.65 2.75 1.88
CA TRP A 72 22.32 4.06 1.96
C TRP A 72 22.40 4.63 3.39
N PHE A 73 21.51 4.17 4.26
CA PHE A 73 21.33 4.58 5.65
C PHE A 73 21.33 3.37 6.59
N ASP A 74 22.05 3.48 7.71
CA ASP A 74 22.01 2.47 8.77
C ASP A 74 20.79 2.69 9.68
N LEU A 75 19.69 2.03 9.34
CA LEU A 75 18.50 1.94 10.19
C LEU A 75 18.65 0.83 11.23
N PRO A 76 18.01 0.97 12.41
CA PRO A 76 18.08 -0.02 13.49
C PRO A 76 17.41 -1.35 13.15
N VAL A 77 16.53 -1.38 12.14
CA VAL A 77 15.85 -2.60 11.68
C VAL A 77 16.07 -2.73 10.18
N GLN A 78 16.83 -3.73 9.79
CA GLN A 78 17.16 -4.07 8.40
C GLN A 78 17.05 -5.59 8.25
N MET A 79 16.02 -6.05 7.56
CA MET A 79 15.66 -7.47 7.49
C MET A 79 16.32 -8.21 6.33
N GLY A 80 16.76 -7.51 5.27
CA GLY A 80 17.42 -8.13 4.12
C GLY A 80 16.55 -9.11 3.33
N TRP A 81 15.22 -8.93 3.31
CA TRP A 81 14.31 -9.82 2.59
C TRP A 81 14.23 -9.51 1.08
N GLY A 82 15.04 -8.56 0.60
CA GLY A 82 15.12 -8.19 -0.81
C GLY A 82 13.77 -7.73 -1.37
N ALA A 83 13.44 -8.20 -2.57
CA ALA A 83 12.19 -7.83 -3.25
C ALA A 83 10.93 -8.27 -2.48
N THR A 84 10.98 -9.39 -1.75
CA THR A 84 9.86 -9.87 -0.93
C THR A 84 9.50 -8.86 0.16
N GLY A 85 10.50 -8.24 0.78
CA GLY A 85 10.30 -7.18 1.76
C GLY A 85 9.55 -5.97 1.19
N GLY A 86 9.87 -5.57 -0.04
CA GLY A 86 9.21 -4.46 -0.72
C GLY A 86 7.75 -4.75 -1.07
N TRP A 87 7.44 -5.98 -1.49
CA TRP A 87 6.05 -6.40 -1.72
C TRP A 87 5.22 -6.46 -0.44
N ILE A 88 5.80 -6.92 0.67
CA ILE A 88 5.14 -6.90 1.98
C ILE A 88 4.84 -5.45 2.39
N ALA A 89 5.80 -4.53 2.21
CA ALA A 89 5.59 -3.11 2.47
C ALA A 89 4.48 -2.52 1.59
N ALA A 90 4.41 -2.89 0.31
CA ALA A 90 3.37 -2.44 -0.61
C ALA A 90 1.97 -2.91 -0.19
N VAL A 91 1.83 -4.17 0.24
CA VAL A 91 0.57 -4.71 0.75
C VAL A 91 0.12 -3.96 2.01
N ILE A 92 1.04 -3.74 2.95
CA ILE A 92 0.75 -2.98 4.18
C ILE A 92 0.31 -1.54 3.85
N TYR A 93 0.99 -0.90 2.89
CA TYR A 93 0.67 0.44 2.44
C TYR A 93 -0.74 0.53 1.85
N VAL A 94 -1.10 -0.36 0.91
CA VAL A 94 -2.44 -0.34 0.28
C VAL A 94 -3.54 -0.67 1.27
N PHE A 95 -3.29 -1.58 2.21
CA PHE A 95 -4.21 -1.85 3.30
C PHE A 95 -4.46 -0.61 4.17
N ALA A 96 -3.39 0.05 4.62
CA ALA A 96 -3.48 1.25 5.44
C ALA A 96 -4.19 2.40 4.71
N LEU A 97 -3.87 2.60 3.43
CA LEU A 97 -4.45 3.65 2.60
C LEU A 97 -5.94 3.39 2.33
N GLY A 98 -6.30 2.16 1.97
CA GLY A 98 -7.69 1.76 1.75
C GLY A 98 -8.56 1.97 2.99
N ILE A 99 -8.07 1.58 4.17
CA ILE A 99 -8.76 1.81 5.44
C ILE A 99 -8.86 3.30 5.75
N ALA A 100 -7.77 4.06 5.65
CA ALA A 100 -7.76 5.49 6.00
C ALA A 100 -8.77 6.30 5.15
N VAL A 101 -8.77 6.06 3.83
CA VAL A 101 -9.71 6.74 2.93
C VAL A 101 -11.15 6.25 3.16
N ASN A 102 -11.37 4.96 3.40
CA ASN A 102 -12.70 4.44 3.69
C ASN A 102 -13.27 5.03 4.99
N LEU A 103 -12.47 5.09 6.05
CA LEU A 103 -12.85 5.75 7.31
C LEU A 103 -13.16 7.23 7.08
N ARG A 104 -12.38 7.92 6.22
CA ARG A 104 -12.65 9.32 5.89
C ARG A 104 -13.97 9.52 5.16
N TRP A 105 -14.31 8.61 4.25
CA TRP A 105 -15.62 8.59 3.60
C TRP A 105 -16.75 8.36 4.62
N ARG A 106 -16.61 7.32 5.47
CA ARG A 106 -17.62 6.94 6.48
C ARG A 106 -17.80 7.99 7.58
N SER A 107 -16.77 8.76 7.89
CA SER A 107 -16.84 9.85 8.89
C SER A 107 -17.82 10.96 8.52
N GLY A 108 -18.23 11.06 7.24
CA GLY A 108 -19.13 12.11 6.77
C GLY A 108 -18.54 13.53 6.84
N ALA A 109 -17.29 13.70 7.27
CA ALA A 109 -16.67 15.01 7.41
C ALA A 109 -16.56 15.79 6.08
N TRP A 110 -16.68 15.09 4.95
CA TRP A 110 -16.74 15.67 3.61
C TRP A 110 -18.02 16.48 3.40
N ARG A 111 -19.13 16.18 4.09
CA ARG A 111 -20.39 16.93 4.01
C ARG A 111 -20.25 18.38 4.50
N ARG A 112 -19.21 18.68 5.29
CA ARG A 112 -18.91 20.03 5.77
C ARG A 112 -18.17 20.88 4.74
N ILE A 113 -17.69 20.28 3.66
CA ILE A 113 -16.98 20.99 2.60
C ILE A 113 -18.03 21.71 1.75
N LYS A 114 -18.01 23.05 1.80
CA LYS A 114 -18.80 23.89 0.91
C LYS A 114 -18.02 24.06 -0.39
N VAL A 115 -18.46 23.38 -1.44
CA VAL A 115 -18.01 23.65 -2.81
C VAL A 115 -18.59 25.00 -3.20
N ARG A 116 -17.72 25.97 -3.48
CA ARG A 116 -18.11 27.30 -4.00
C ARG A 116 -18.25 27.25 -5.51
#